data_AF-A0A350P210-F1
#
_entry.id   AF-A0A350P210-F1
#
_cell.length_a   1.000
_cell.length_b   1.000
_cell.length_c   1.000
_cell.angle_alpha   90.00
_cell.angle_beta   90.00
_cell.angle_gamma   90.00
#
_symmetry.space_group_name_H-M   'P 1'
#
loop_
_entity.id
_entity.type
_entity.pdbx_description
1 polymer ?
#
loop_
_entity_poly.entity_id
_entity_poly.type
_entity_poly.pdbx_seq_one_letter_code
_entity_poly.pdbx_strand_id
1 'polypeptide(L)'
;MEKIDLAVVFYEKEVELLKILANSIEIYCSIELVDTIYFINNSANEAVAEAEFKKHVKPLFKKFSDSVSILNASAFGIDYENGALPYTAQQALKLEFGRITDKSHYMTLDARNHFIRDLRRSDLFSNDNLPVSHLQVHTGYLGICLKESCAYLGIDVDVEEPVLPSVTPYVLITKVVNELLDLVEESEGHNVYGLIAKNNRITEFLLYCAYIMRKGKINDAYALKQKPYATLFTKWPETESDVKRVLESTASDAVWMFSVHIRRFEKLKPSEIEFISELWVERKLFTNKHEAKTFIDYQAIAPNIDKGSTLATNSDGKVYEGRGGRLFIANDSNEVIKQHRGERLLSDKQLKAWKYLLEFRKAICSAKAIAYQIMVVPDAHAVHKEQLPLLDYYANARPVHQILDSIDDYSYFNYPLNVLKHANENGEVYHPVDSHYTAYGAYVCYKSLMSNLRRKIDILKDDEIENVTKKSSGDLGEKFEPPKVAEYTDCVVKKATATKVWNNGVTNRGHMSLWINSDDTKPTCILFTDSYGWKIQRFFAESFSRLYIIHSPLIELEAIDVFKPDFVFSLMAERFLIYPPKDLFDKSAMDFAIEKGGEVKSYEEIKAIRLDK
;
A
#
# COMPACT_ATOMS: atom_id res chain seq x y z
N MET A 1 -12.30 -14.79 42.74
CA MET A 1 -11.95 -15.14 41.34
C MET A 1 -10.55 -14.62 41.12
N GLU A 2 -9.75 -15.34 40.35
CA GLU A 2 -8.47 -14.83 39.87
C GLU A 2 -8.67 -13.49 39.14
N LYS A 3 -7.77 -12.54 39.39
CA LYS A 3 -7.69 -11.29 38.63
C LYS A 3 -7.16 -11.58 37.23
N ILE A 4 -7.39 -10.65 36.30
CA ILE A 4 -6.80 -10.72 34.96
C ILE A 4 -5.67 -9.73 34.79
N ASP A 5 -4.75 -10.02 33.89
CA ASP A 5 -3.83 -9.02 33.37
C ASP A 5 -4.45 -8.29 32.16
N LEU A 6 -4.08 -7.03 31.98
CA LEU A 6 -4.34 -6.28 30.75
C LEU A 6 -3.08 -6.27 29.90
N ALA A 7 -3.20 -6.67 28.63
CA ALA A 7 -2.12 -6.62 27.65
C ALA A 7 -2.45 -5.57 26.58
N VAL A 8 -1.80 -4.40 26.67
CA VAL A 8 -2.02 -3.25 25.79
C VAL A 8 -0.90 -3.18 24.77
N VAL A 9 -1.17 -3.46 23.50
CA VAL A 9 -0.17 -3.29 22.42
C VAL A 9 -0.23 -1.87 21.86
N PHE A 10 0.92 -1.22 21.71
CA PHE A 10 1.01 0.17 21.23
C PHE A 10 2.30 0.44 20.42
N TYR A 11 2.29 1.54 19.67
CA TYR A 11 3.47 2.08 18.97
C TYR A 11 3.86 3.47 19.47
N GLU A 12 5.05 3.95 19.09
CA GLU A 12 5.58 5.23 19.56
C GLU A 12 4.65 6.42 19.26
N LYS A 13 3.89 6.35 18.16
CA LYS A 13 2.98 7.42 17.72
C LYS A 13 1.63 7.43 18.43
N GLU A 14 1.32 6.39 19.19
CA GLU A 14 0.02 6.23 19.88
C GLU A 14 0.08 6.65 21.35
N VAL A 15 1.20 7.21 21.83
CA VAL A 15 1.39 7.62 23.23
C VAL A 15 0.29 8.58 23.70
N GLU A 16 -0.19 9.49 22.85
CA GLU A 16 -1.29 10.38 23.22
C GLU A 16 -2.63 9.65 23.37
N LEU A 17 -2.92 8.66 22.52
CA LEU A 17 -4.10 7.81 22.67
C LEU A 17 -4.00 6.93 23.92
N LEU A 18 -2.79 6.47 24.24
CA LEU A 18 -2.53 5.74 25.49
C LEU A 18 -2.86 6.55 26.74
N LYS A 19 -2.73 7.89 26.72
CA LYS A 19 -3.12 8.71 27.86
C LYS A 19 -4.62 8.59 28.15
N ILE A 20 -5.46 8.56 27.12
CA ILE A 20 -6.91 8.37 27.29
C ILE A 20 -7.18 6.97 27.84
N LEU A 21 -6.54 5.93 27.28
CA LEU A 21 -6.67 4.57 27.80
C LEU A 21 -6.24 4.48 29.27
N ALA A 22 -5.07 5.01 29.61
CA ALA A 22 -4.53 5.00 30.97
C ALA A 22 -5.47 5.71 31.96
N ASN A 23 -5.94 6.91 31.62
CA ASN A 23 -6.93 7.63 32.43
C ASN A 23 -8.23 6.82 32.57
N SER A 24 -8.71 6.19 31.50
CA SER A 24 -9.91 5.37 31.56
C SER A 24 -9.74 4.12 32.43
N ILE A 25 -8.57 3.47 32.42
CA ILE A 25 -8.26 2.35 33.31
C ILE A 25 -8.25 2.84 34.76
N GLU A 26 -7.56 3.95 35.02
CA GLU A 26 -7.46 4.56 36.35
C GLU A 26 -8.84 4.94 36.91
N ILE A 27 -9.77 5.41 36.08
CA ILE A 27 -11.14 5.75 36.49
C ILE A 27 -11.97 4.47 36.68
N TYR A 28 -11.99 3.60 35.68
CA TYR A 28 -13.04 2.58 35.52
C TYR A 28 -12.64 1.15 35.88
N CYS A 29 -11.36 0.85 36.03
CA CYS A 29 -10.90 -0.48 36.44
C CYS A 29 -10.66 -0.55 37.95
N SER A 30 -10.92 -1.72 38.54
CA SER A 30 -10.68 -2.02 39.95
C SER A 30 -9.48 -2.95 40.12
N ILE A 31 -8.66 -2.71 41.14
CA ILE A 31 -7.55 -3.58 41.57
C ILE A 31 -8.03 -4.97 42.04
N GLU A 32 -9.33 -5.11 42.30
CA GLU A 32 -9.96 -6.40 42.62
C GLU A 32 -10.24 -7.26 41.38
N LEU A 33 -10.18 -6.65 40.18
CA LEU A 33 -10.42 -7.33 38.90
C LEU A 33 -9.17 -7.41 38.02
N VAL A 34 -8.35 -6.37 38.05
CA VAL A 34 -7.12 -6.24 37.25
C VAL A 34 -5.91 -6.37 38.18
N ASP A 35 -4.97 -7.26 37.85
CA ASP A 35 -3.75 -7.45 38.63
C ASP A 35 -2.61 -6.57 38.12
N THR A 36 -2.12 -6.83 36.89
CA THR A 36 -1.07 -6.05 36.25
C THR A 36 -1.50 -5.56 34.87
N ILE A 37 -1.08 -4.34 34.53
CA ILE A 37 -1.29 -3.72 33.23
C ILE A 37 0.04 -3.71 32.51
N TYR A 38 0.15 -4.54 31.47
CA TYR A 38 1.32 -4.65 30.62
C TYR A 38 1.13 -3.81 29.35
N PHE A 39 2.00 -2.83 29.17
CA PHE A 39 2.12 -2.08 27.93
C PHE A 39 3.20 -2.74 27.06
N ILE A 40 2.77 -3.39 25.99
CA ILE A 40 3.65 -4.06 25.04
C ILE A 40 4.04 -3.06 23.94
N ASN A 41 5.27 -2.59 24.04
CA ASN A 41 5.90 -1.61 23.16
C ASN A 41 6.29 -2.27 21.83
N ASN A 42 5.48 -2.03 20.80
CA ASN A 42 5.65 -2.55 19.46
C ASN A 42 6.39 -1.58 18.51
N SER A 43 7.13 -0.63 19.09
CA SER A 43 7.81 0.44 18.37
C SER A 43 9.13 -0.05 17.76
N ALA A 44 9.44 0.40 16.54
CA ALA A 44 10.74 0.11 15.92
C ALA A 44 11.92 0.72 16.72
N ASN A 45 11.68 1.87 17.38
CA ASN A 45 12.62 2.45 18.33
C ASN A 45 12.08 2.29 19.76
N GLU A 46 12.36 1.13 20.35
CA GLU A 46 11.85 0.76 21.67
C GLU A 46 12.21 1.78 22.75
N ALA A 47 13.45 2.30 22.74
CA ALA A 47 13.96 3.22 23.75
C ALA A 47 13.21 4.56 23.78
N VAL A 48 12.87 5.12 22.61
CA VAL A 48 12.13 6.38 22.53
C VAL A 48 10.70 6.20 23.04
N ALA A 49 10.02 5.14 22.61
CA ALA A 49 8.65 4.86 23.06
C ALA A 49 8.60 4.58 24.57
N GLU A 50 9.58 3.85 25.11
CA GLU A 50 9.69 3.59 26.53
C GLU A 50 9.92 4.87 27.34
N ALA A 51 10.76 5.78 26.85
CA ALA A 51 11.01 7.08 27.48
C ALA A 51 9.73 7.93 27.52
N GLU A 52 9.02 8.05 26.39
CA GLU A 52 7.77 8.81 26.30
C GLU A 52 6.67 8.17 27.17
N PHE A 53 6.56 6.84 27.19
CA PHE A 53 5.64 6.13 28.08
C PHE A 53 5.93 6.44 29.57
N LYS A 54 7.19 6.33 30.01
CA LYS A 54 7.58 6.61 31.40
C LYS A 54 7.33 8.07 31.79
N LYS A 55 7.49 9.00 30.85
CA LYS A 55 7.31 10.43 31.07
C LYS A 55 5.85 10.87 31.07
N HIS A 56 5.01 10.27 30.22
CA HIS A 56 3.69 10.81 29.91
C HIS A 56 2.50 9.89 30.25
N VAL A 57 2.70 8.57 30.29
CA VAL A 57 1.62 7.59 30.53
C VAL A 57 1.72 6.98 31.92
N LYS A 58 2.90 6.48 32.31
CA LYS A 58 3.11 5.87 33.64
C LYS A 58 2.67 6.77 34.81
N PRO A 59 2.93 8.09 34.82
CA PRO A 59 2.53 8.96 35.94
C PRO A 59 1.01 9.15 36.09
N LEU A 60 0.20 8.74 35.11
CA LEU A 60 -1.27 8.81 35.18
C LEU A 60 -1.86 7.76 36.12
N PHE A 61 -1.13 6.67 36.38
CA PHE A 61 -1.57 5.60 37.26
C PHE A 61 -1.25 5.90 38.73
N LYS A 62 -2.30 6.03 39.55
CA LYS A 62 -2.17 6.18 41.01
C LYS A 62 -2.65 4.92 41.72
N LYS A 63 -3.81 4.41 41.32
CA LYS A 63 -4.43 3.17 41.81
C LYS A 63 -3.61 1.93 41.43
N PHE A 64 -2.95 1.97 40.28
CA PHE A 64 -2.14 0.88 39.75
C PHE A 64 -0.64 1.20 39.74
N SER A 65 -0.14 2.12 40.58
CA SER A 65 1.26 2.59 40.52
C SER A 65 2.31 1.48 40.54
N ASP A 66 2.04 0.41 41.29
CA ASP A 66 2.93 -0.75 41.46
C ASP A 66 2.58 -1.92 40.52
N SER A 67 1.54 -1.76 39.71
CA SER A 67 0.91 -2.77 38.85
C SER A 67 0.97 -2.39 37.36
N VAL A 68 1.90 -1.51 36.97
CA VAL A 68 2.12 -1.13 35.56
C VAL A 68 3.51 -1.53 35.11
N SER A 69 3.56 -2.35 34.06
CA SER A 69 4.78 -2.85 33.45
C SER A 69 4.84 -2.49 31.97
N ILE A 70 6.04 -2.29 31.45
CA ILE A 70 6.30 -2.13 30.01
C ILE A 70 7.17 -3.29 29.54
N LEU A 71 6.78 -3.91 28.43
CA LEU A 71 7.51 -5.00 27.78
C LEU A 71 7.81 -4.58 26.35
N ASN A 72 9.00 -4.85 25.88
CA ASN A 72 9.39 -4.56 24.50
C ASN A 72 9.08 -5.75 23.57
N ALA A 73 8.74 -5.47 22.31
CA ALA A 73 8.44 -6.51 21.32
C ALA A 73 9.61 -7.49 21.13
N SER A 74 10.85 -7.02 21.29
CA SER A 74 12.06 -7.85 21.31
C SER A 74 12.02 -8.98 22.34
N ALA A 75 11.34 -8.81 23.48
CA ALA A 75 11.17 -9.84 24.50
C ALA A 75 10.32 -11.05 24.02
N PHE A 76 9.59 -10.88 22.91
CA PHE A 76 8.77 -11.90 22.27
C PHE A 76 9.40 -12.43 20.97
N GLY A 77 10.68 -12.13 20.72
CA GLY A 77 11.38 -12.55 19.50
C GLY A 77 11.01 -11.77 18.25
N ILE A 78 10.44 -10.57 18.39
CA ILE A 78 10.22 -9.64 17.26
C ILE A 78 11.49 -8.85 16.99
N ASP A 79 12.01 -8.96 15.77
CA ASP A 79 13.26 -8.32 15.36
C ASP A 79 13.03 -7.28 14.24
N TYR A 80 12.89 -6.02 14.64
CA TYR A 80 12.71 -4.91 13.71
C TYR A 80 13.96 -4.57 12.90
N GLU A 81 15.16 -4.85 13.43
CA GLU A 81 16.41 -4.61 12.71
C GLU A 81 16.54 -5.53 11.50
N ASN A 82 16.04 -6.77 11.63
CA ASN A 82 15.98 -7.75 10.56
C ASN A 82 14.65 -7.74 9.77
N GLY A 83 13.91 -6.63 9.82
CA GLY A 83 12.79 -6.38 8.93
C GLY A 83 11.44 -6.92 9.39
N ALA A 84 11.23 -7.13 10.70
CA ALA A 84 9.91 -7.46 11.21
C ALA A 84 8.87 -6.39 10.82
N LEU A 85 7.67 -6.83 10.47
CA LEU A 85 6.59 -5.95 10.04
C LEU A 85 5.76 -5.52 11.25
N PRO A 86 5.68 -4.21 11.57
CA PRO A 86 5.02 -3.72 12.78
C PRO A 86 3.56 -4.19 12.92
N TYR A 87 2.79 -4.10 11.83
CA TYR A 87 1.39 -4.56 11.79
C TYR A 87 1.24 -6.07 12.06
N THR A 88 2.16 -6.89 11.56
CA THR A 88 2.16 -8.34 11.81
C THR A 88 2.59 -8.65 13.25
N ALA A 89 3.61 -7.94 13.74
CA ALA A 89 4.09 -8.06 15.11
C ALA A 89 2.97 -7.76 16.13
N GLN A 90 2.18 -6.71 15.92
CA GLN A 90 1.06 -6.39 16.82
C GLN A 90 0.04 -7.52 16.96
N GLN A 91 -0.24 -8.24 15.87
CA GLN A 91 -1.15 -9.38 15.90
C GLN A 91 -0.52 -10.52 16.73
N ALA A 92 0.74 -10.87 16.43
CA ALA A 92 1.44 -11.93 17.15
C ALA A 92 1.57 -11.64 18.66
N LEU A 93 1.97 -10.41 19.03
CA LEU A 93 2.20 -10.00 20.42
C LEU A 93 0.99 -10.19 21.34
N LYS A 94 -0.25 -10.08 20.80
CA LYS A 94 -1.48 -10.31 21.57
C LYS A 94 -1.61 -11.77 22.02
N LEU A 95 -1.10 -12.72 21.23
CA LEU A 95 -1.05 -14.13 21.59
C LEU A 95 0.22 -14.45 22.39
N GLU A 96 1.38 -13.96 21.95
CA GLU A 96 2.67 -14.23 22.61
C GLU A 96 2.71 -13.75 24.07
N PHE A 97 1.90 -12.74 24.44
CA PHE A 97 1.71 -12.36 25.85
C PHE A 97 1.23 -13.52 26.75
N GLY A 98 0.52 -14.50 26.21
CA GLY A 98 0.13 -15.72 26.93
C GLY A 98 1.32 -16.50 27.52
N ARG A 99 2.53 -16.33 26.96
CA ARG A 99 3.79 -16.90 27.48
C ARG A 99 4.32 -16.17 28.72
N ILE A 100 3.85 -14.95 28.99
CA ILE A 100 4.36 -14.06 30.05
C ILE A 100 3.43 -14.05 31.27
N THR A 101 2.12 -13.97 31.05
CA THR A 101 1.17 -13.90 32.16
C THR A 101 1.08 -15.21 32.93
N ASP A 102 1.01 -15.11 34.26
CA ASP A 102 0.72 -16.24 35.15
C ASP A 102 -0.78 -16.44 35.37
N LYS A 103 -1.62 -15.55 34.84
CA LYS A 103 -3.07 -15.58 35.02
C LYS A 103 -3.72 -16.60 34.11
N SER A 104 -4.81 -17.22 34.57
CA SER A 104 -5.61 -18.11 33.71
C SER A 104 -6.24 -17.40 32.51
N HIS A 105 -6.48 -16.10 32.62
CA HIS A 105 -7.05 -15.26 31.57
C HIS A 105 -6.40 -13.88 31.57
N TYR A 106 -6.32 -13.28 30.39
CA TYR A 106 -5.89 -11.91 30.21
C TYR A 106 -6.74 -11.22 29.15
N MET A 107 -6.82 -9.89 29.20
CA MET A 107 -7.54 -9.10 28.22
C MET A 107 -6.57 -8.31 27.35
N THR A 108 -6.65 -8.53 26.05
CA THR A 108 -5.88 -7.75 25.06
C THR A 108 -6.62 -6.48 24.66
N LEU A 109 -5.86 -5.39 24.54
CA LEU A 109 -6.29 -4.08 24.11
C LEU A 109 -5.28 -3.50 23.11
N ASP A 110 -5.77 -2.62 22.24
CA ASP A 110 -4.95 -1.72 21.45
C ASP A 110 -4.93 -0.33 22.12
N ALA A 111 -3.91 0.49 21.82
CA ALA A 111 -3.73 1.82 22.42
C ALA A 111 -4.94 2.78 22.29
N ARG A 112 -5.79 2.57 21.27
CA ARG A 112 -7.00 3.38 20.99
C ARG A 112 -8.20 3.02 21.86
N ASN A 113 -8.19 1.86 22.51
CA ASN A 113 -9.27 1.42 23.37
C ASN A 113 -9.35 2.31 24.60
N HIS A 114 -10.54 2.63 25.09
CA HIS A 114 -10.70 3.28 26.39
C HIS A 114 -12.06 2.96 26.98
N PHE A 115 -12.09 2.80 28.30
CA PHE A 115 -13.29 2.50 29.06
C PHE A 115 -14.18 3.74 29.16
N ILE A 116 -15.50 3.54 29.05
CA ILE A 116 -16.49 4.61 29.16
C ILE A 116 -17.46 4.44 30.34
N ARG A 117 -17.28 3.37 31.14
CA ARG A 117 -17.97 3.12 32.40
C ARG A 117 -17.21 2.07 33.22
N ASP A 118 -17.55 1.92 34.49
CA ASP A 118 -16.89 0.98 35.41
C ASP A 118 -16.88 -0.44 34.85
N LEU A 119 -15.70 -1.07 34.82
CA LEU A 119 -15.55 -2.46 34.42
C LEU A 119 -16.03 -3.37 35.55
N ARG A 120 -16.97 -4.26 35.24
CA ARG A 120 -17.56 -5.19 36.19
C ARG A 120 -17.08 -6.60 35.90
N ARG A 121 -17.07 -7.42 36.94
CA ARG A 121 -16.82 -8.86 36.82
C ARG A 121 -17.69 -9.53 35.76
N SER A 122 -18.96 -9.16 35.69
CA SER A 122 -19.95 -9.71 34.76
C SER A 122 -19.71 -9.33 33.30
N ASP A 123 -18.87 -8.32 33.03
CA ASP A 123 -18.48 -7.93 31.67
C ASP A 123 -17.39 -8.86 31.13
N LEU A 124 -16.56 -9.41 32.02
CA LEU A 124 -15.44 -10.28 31.68
C LEU A 124 -15.79 -11.76 31.78
N PHE A 125 -16.66 -12.13 32.72
CA PHE A 125 -16.95 -13.52 33.04
C PHE A 125 -18.43 -13.76 33.34
N SER A 126 -18.91 -14.97 33.03
CA SER A 126 -20.22 -15.47 33.46
C SER A 126 -20.21 -15.92 34.92
N ASN A 127 -21.39 -16.27 35.43
CA ASN A 127 -21.52 -16.87 36.77
C ASN A 127 -20.78 -18.21 36.88
N ASP A 128 -20.64 -18.93 35.77
CA ASP A 128 -19.91 -20.20 35.67
C ASP A 128 -18.41 -20.01 35.41
N ASN A 129 -17.88 -18.78 35.54
CA ASN A 129 -16.49 -18.40 35.29
C ASN A 129 -16.01 -18.58 33.84
N LEU A 130 -16.91 -18.72 32.86
CA LEU A 130 -16.52 -18.67 31.45
C LEU A 130 -16.22 -17.22 31.05
N PRO A 131 -15.17 -16.96 30.27
CA PRO A 131 -14.94 -15.64 29.71
C PRO A 131 -16.11 -15.22 28.83
N VAL A 132 -16.46 -13.94 28.87
CA VAL A 132 -17.55 -13.36 28.09
C VAL A 132 -17.03 -12.89 26.75
N SER A 133 -17.76 -13.23 25.69
CA SER A 133 -17.56 -12.68 24.34
C SER A 133 -18.90 -12.51 23.63
N HIS A 134 -18.87 -12.22 22.33
CA HIS A 134 -20.03 -12.14 21.47
C HIS A 134 -19.71 -12.82 20.13
N LEU A 135 -20.72 -13.07 19.31
CA LEU A 135 -20.49 -13.60 17.97
C LEU A 135 -20.70 -12.50 16.92
N GLN A 136 -19.97 -12.61 15.82
CA GLN A 136 -20.13 -11.77 14.63
C GLN A 136 -19.89 -12.58 13.35
N VAL A 137 -20.58 -12.21 12.29
CA VAL A 137 -20.32 -12.73 10.94
C VAL A 137 -19.13 -11.98 10.34
N HIS A 138 -18.18 -12.72 9.77
CA HIS A 138 -17.00 -12.13 9.13
C HIS A 138 -17.13 -12.20 7.62
N THR A 139 -17.38 -11.04 6.99
CA THR A 139 -17.49 -10.94 5.52
C THR A 139 -16.20 -10.42 4.88
N GLY A 140 -16.07 -10.63 3.56
CA GLY A 140 -14.95 -10.07 2.79
C GLY A 140 -13.60 -10.62 3.25
N TYR A 141 -12.62 -9.73 3.47
CA TYR A 141 -11.26 -10.14 3.85
C TYR A 141 -11.22 -10.94 5.16
N LEU A 142 -11.97 -10.55 6.18
CA LEU A 142 -11.99 -11.29 7.45
C LEU A 142 -12.64 -12.68 7.30
N GLY A 143 -13.60 -12.84 6.39
CA GLY A 143 -14.16 -14.16 6.04
C GLY A 143 -13.14 -15.06 5.35
N ILE A 144 -12.30 -14.50 4.46
CA ILE A 144 -11.16 -15.21 3.88
C ILE A 144 -10.18 -15.63 4.98
N CYS A 145 -9.89 -14.74 5.93
CA CYS A 145 -8.97 -15.05 7.01
C CYS A 145 -9.48 -16.13 7.96
N LEU A 146 -10.77 -16.14 8.25
CA LEU A 146 -11.41 -17.18 9.04
C LEU A 146 -11.27 -18.54 8.33
N LYS A 147 -11.59 -18.59 7.03
CA LYS A 147 -11.47 -19.81 6.23
C LYS A 147 -10.03 -20.33 6.18
N GLU A 148 -9.05 -19.45 5.99
CA GLU A 148 -7.63 -19.83 5.97
C GLU A 148 -7.17 -20.35 7.34
N SER A 149 -7.58 -19.69 8.43
CA SER A 149 -7.25 -20.11 9.80
C SER A 149 -7.84 -21.48 10.15
N CYS A 150 -9.08 -21.74 9.72
CA CYS A 150 -9.74 -23.04 9.87
C CYS A 150 -9.06 -24.13 9.01
N ALA A 151 -8.73 -23.82 7.75
CA ALA A 151 -8.03 -24.73 6.86
C ALA A 151 -6.63 -25.10 7.40
N TYR A 152 -5.89 -24.13 7.95
CA TYR A 152 -4.60 -24.35 8.60
C TYR A 152 -4.71 -25.35 9.76
N LEU A 153 -5.80 -25.31 10.53
CA LEU A 153 -6.05 -26.21 11.65
C LEU A 153 -6.82 -27.49 11.27
N GLY A 154 -7.08 -27.71 9.98
CA GLY A 154 -7.75 -28.91 9.48
C GLY A 154 -9.23 -29.00 9.85
N ILE A 155 -9.91 -27.87 10.03
CA ILE A 155 -11.35 -27.82 10.32
C ILE A 155 -12.10 -27.04 9.24
N ASP A 156 -13.34 -27.44 8.96
CA ASP A 156 -14.23 -26.72 8.05
C ASP A 156 -14.99 -25.61 8.80
N VAL A 157 -15.33 -24.54 8.08
CA VAL A 157 -16.12 -23.43 8.62
C VAL A 157 -17.10 -22.93 7.57
N ASP A 158 -18.32 -22.67 8.02
CA ASP A 158 -19.27 -21.86 7.26
C ASP A 158 -19.06 -20.39 7.63
N VAL A 159 -18.63 -19.58 6.66
CA VAL A 159 -18.30 -18.16 6.87
C VAL A 159 -19.54 -17.28 7.06
N GLU A 160 -20.73 -17.80 6.76
CA GLU A 160 -22.00 -17.13 7.01
C GLU A 160 -22.45 -17.30 8.47
N GLU A 161 -21.94 -18.31 9.19
CA GLU A 161 -22.23 -18.52 10.60
C GLU A 161 -21.37 -17.61 11.48
N PRO A 162 -21.95 -17.01 12.54
CA PRO A 162 -21.24 -16.06 13.37
C PRO A 162 -20.29 -16.78 14.34
N VAL A 163 -19.05 -16.30 14.43
CA VAL A 163 -18.01 -16.84 15.32
C VAL A 163 -17.42 -15.73 16.21
N LEU A 164 -16.40 -16.03 17.02
CA LEU A 164 -15.76 -15.05 17.90
C LEU A 164 -15.20 -13.86 17.09
N PRO A 165 -15.11 -12.65 17.69
CA PRO A 165 -14.75 -11.43 16.98
C PRO A 165 -13.27 -11.41 16.56
N SER A 166 -12.89 -10.44 15.73
CA SER A 166 -11.49 -10.21 15.34
C SER A 166 -11.03 -8.80 15.76
N VAL A 167 -11.46 -8.35 16.94
CA VAL A 167 -11.20 -7.00 17.43
C VAL A 167 -11.14 -6.96 18.95
N THR A 168 -10.41 -6.00 19.49
CA THR A 168 -10.31 -5.72 20.93
C THR A 168 -11.54 -4.93 21.43
N PRO A 169 -11.90 -5.05 22.72
CA PRO A 169 -11.28 -5.85 23.76
C PRO A 169 -11.54 -7.35 23.58
N TYR A 170 -10.54 -8.18 23.90
CA TYR A 170 -10.64 -9.63 23.78
C TYR A 170 -10.07 -10.33 25.02
N VAL A 171 -10.91 -11.10 25.73
CA VAL A 171 -10.50 -11.92 26.87
C VAL A 171 -10.06 -13.30 26.38
N LEU A 172 -8.78 -13.60 26.54
CA LEU A 172 -8.15 -14.84 26.08
C LEU A 172 -7.97 -15.82 27.25
N ILE A 173 -8.07 -17.12 26.94
CA ILE A 173 -7.80 -18.20 27.90
C ILE A 173 -6.32 -18.58 27.74
N THR A 174 -5.49 -18.25 28.73
CA THR A 174 -4.03 -18.38 28.66
C THR A 174 -3.58 -19.78 28.26
N LYS A 175 -4.21 -20.80 28.84
CA LYS A 175 -3.91 -22.21 28.51
C LYS A 175 -4.17 -22.52 27.04
N VAL A 176 -5.27 -22.03 26.46
CA VAL A 176 -5.61 -22.29 25.06
C VAL A 176 -4.66 -21.54 24.12
N VAL A 177 -4.29 -20.31 24.47
CA VAL A 177 -3.29 -19.54 23.71
C VAL A 177 -1.96 -20.29 23.69
N ASN A 178 -1.46 -20.74 24.84
CA ASN A 178 -0.18 -21.44 24.91
C ASN A 178 -0.19 -22.76 24.13
N GLU A 179 -1.26 -23.55 24.22
CA GLU A 179 -1.40 -24.76 23.40
C GLU A 179 -1.43 -24.46 21.89
N LEU A 180 -2.04 -23.34 21.46
CA LEU A 180 -2.01 -22.90 20.06
C LEU A 180 -0.60 -22.49 19.64
N LEU A 181 0.10 -21.72 20.47
CA LEU A 181 1.48 -21.28 20.18
C LEU A 181 2.42 -22.50 20.09
N ASP A 182 2.31 -23.45 21.01
CA ASP A 182 3.07 -24.72 20.98
C ASP A 182 2.81 -25.47 19.66
N LEU A 183 1.54 -25.59 19.24
CA LEU A 183 1.18 -26.25 17.98
C LEU A 183 1.79 -25.55 16.76
N VAL A 184 1.76 -24.22 16.73
CA VAL A 184 2.34 -23.45 15.62
C VAL A 184 3.85 -23.62 15.57
N GLU A 185 4.53 -23.53 16.72
CA GLU A 185 5.98 -23.71 16.80
C GLU A 185 6.41 -25.13 16.38
N GLU A 186 5.69 -26.16 16.81
CA GLU A 186 5.92 -27.55 16.43
C GLU A 186 5.69 -27.80 14.92
N SER A 187 4.67 -27.15 14.34
CA SER A 187 4.27 -27.38 12.93
C SER A 187 5.12 -26.59 11.94
N GLU A 188 5.44 -25.34 12.26
CA GLU A 188 6.10 -24.40 11.35
C GLU A 188 7.62 -24.28 11.59
N GLY A 189 8.10 -24.72 12.75
CA GLY A 189 9.50 -24.54 13.17
C GLY A 189 9.86 -23.08 13.52
N HIS A 190 8.87 -22.21 13.69
CA HIS A 190 9.00 -20.83 14.13
C HIS A 190 7.73 -20.35 14.84
N ASN A 191 7.83 -19.23 15.56
CA ASN A 191 6.71 -18.65 16.32
C ASN A 191 5.53 -18.18 15.47
N VAL A 192 4.46 -17.72 16.14
CA VAL A 192 3.21 -17.30 15.48
C VAL A 192 3.40 -16.07 14.59
N TYR A 193 4.36 -15.20 14.92
CA TYR A 193 4.74 -14.10 14.05
C TYR A 193 5.19 -14.60 12.68
N GLY A 194 6.05 -15.62 12.63
CA GLY A 194 6.52 -16.22 11.38
C GLY A 194 5.38 -16.79 10.53
N LEU A 195 4.39 -17.44 11.15
CA LEU A 195 3.21 -17.96 10.47
C LEU A 195 2.37 -16.83 9.85
N ILE A 196 2.02 -15.81 10.63
CA ILE A 196 1.22 -14.66 10.17
C ILE A 196 2.00 -13.86 9.10
N ALA A 197 3.32 -13.73 9.24
CA ALA A 197 4.16 -13.02 8.28
C ALA A 197 4.23 -13.73 6.91
N LYS A 198 4.28 -15.06 6.89
CA LYS A 198 4.32 -15.86 5.66
C LYS A 198 2.93 -16.03 5.03
N ASN A 199 1.89 -16.18 5.85
CA ASN A 199 0.53 -16.33 5.40
C ASN A 199 -0.26 -15.04 5.66
N ASN A 200 -0.32 -14.17 4.65
CA ASN A 200 -1.03 -12.90 4.70
C ASN A 200 -2.56 -13.01 4.80
N ARG A 201 -3.10 -14.22 5.00
CA ARG A 201 -4.53 -14.46 5.24
C ARG A 201 -4.79 -15.07 6.61
N ILE A 202 -3.80 -15.26 7.48
CA ILE A 202 -4.03 -15.66 8.88
C ILE A 202 -3.94 -14.42 9.77
N THR A 203 -4.83 -14.30 10.75
CA THR A 203 -4.80 -13.24 11.78
C THR A 203 -4.90 -13.84 13.18
N GLU A 204 -4.46 -13.12 14.20
CA GLU A 204 -4.29 -13.64 15.56
C GLU A 204 -5.60 -14.16 16.17
N PHE A 205 -6.67 -13.38 16.08
CA PHE A 205 -7.93 -13.72 16.72
C PHE A 205 -8.70 -14.79 15.94
N LEU A 206 -8.59 -14.81 14.60
CA LEU A 206 -9.26 -15.82 13.78
C LEU A 206 -8.52 -17.16 13.85
N LEU A 207 -7.20 -17.15 14.01
CA LEU A 207 -6.42 -18.35 14.33
C LEU A 207 -6.80 -18.90 15.71
N TYR A 208 -6.87 -18.05 16.73
CA TYR A 208 -7.35 -18.43 18.06
C TYR A 208 -8.78 -18.96 18.05
N CYS A 209 -9.69 -18.29 17.33
CA CYS A 209 -11.07 -18.73 17.16
C CYS A 209 -11.16 -20.11 16.51
N ALA A 210 -10.42 -20.32 15.41
CA ALA A 210 -10.35 -21.60 14.74
C ALA A 210 -9.80 -22.69 15.67
N TYR A 211 -8.83 -22.38 16.54
CA TYR A 211 -8.32 -23.33 17.52
C TYR A 211 -9.34 -23.68 18.61
N ILE A 212 -10.12 -22.72 19.10
CA ILE A 212 -11.26 -22.97 20.00
C ILE A 212 -12.27 -23.91 19.33
N MET A 213 -12.63 -23.65 18.06
CA MET A 213 -13.56 -24.48 17.29
C MET A 213 -13.03 -25.90 17.05
N ARG A 214 -11.72 -26.06 16.88
CA ARG A 214 -11.07 -27.38 16.79
C ARG A 214 -11.20 -28.18 18.08
N LYS A 215 -11.20 -27.51 19.24
CA LYS A 215 -11.32 -28.17 20.55
C LYS A 215 -12.77 -28.48 20.94
N GLY A 216 -13.77 -27.79 20.39
CA GLY A 216 -15.17 -27.99 20.74
C GLY A 216 -16.06 -26.84 20.28
N LYS A 217 -17.26 -26.71 20.88
CA LYS A 217 -18.17 -25.61 20.55
C LYS A 217 -17.70 -24.34 21.25
N ILE A 218 -17.86 -23.19 20.60
CA ILE A 218 -17.53 -21.87 21.18
C ILE A 218 -18.24 -21.67 22.53
N ASN A 219 -19.50 -22.10 22.65
CA ASN A 219 -20.31 -21.97 23.87
C ASN A 219 -19.80 -22.82 25.05
N ASP A 220 -18.95 -23.81 24.80
CA ASP A 220 -18.34 -24.60 25.87
C ASP A 220 -17.16 -23.84 26.51
N ALA A 221 -16.55 -22.90 25.75
CA ALA A 221 -15.40 -22.10 26.17
C ALA A 221 -15.75 -20.65 26.55
N TYR A 222 -16.80 -20.08 25.96
CA TYR A 222 -17.20 -18.69 26.14
C TYR A 222 -18.69 -18.55 26.46
N ALA A 223 -19.00 -17.63 27.37
CA ALA A 223 -20.36 -17.16 27.57
C ALA A 223 -20.67 -16.02 26.59
N LEU A 224 -21.69 -16.19 25.76
CA LEU A 224 -22.04 -15.20 24.75
C LEU A 224 -23.00 -14.13 25.29
N LYS A 225 -22.60 -12.86 25.13
CA LYS A 225 -23.39 -11.67 25.48
C LYS A 225 -23.42 -10.67 24.32
N GLN A 226 -24.02 -9.51 24.56
CA GLN A 226 -24.02 -8.39 23.62
C GLN A 226 -22.60 -7.84 23.41
N LYS A 227 -22.38 -7.28 22.22
CA LYS A 227 -21.13 -6.64 21.83
C LYS A 227 -20.71 -5.55 22.86
N PRO A 228 -19.48 -5.61 23.41
CA PRO A 228 -19.07 -4.74 24.52
C PRO A 228 -18.48 -3.38 24.12
N TYR A 229 -18.36 -3.10 22.83
CA TYR A 229 -17.68 -1.91 22.33
C TYR A 229 -18.42 -1.17 21.22
N ALA A 230 -18.13 0.12 21.14
CA ALA A 230 -18.41 1.00 20.02
C ALA A 230 -17.08 1.48 19.41
N THR A 231 -16.88 1.27 18.12
CA THR A 231 -15.61 1.62 17.46
C THR A 231 -15.87 2.31 16.13
N LEU A 232 -15.22 3.46 15.94
CA LEU A 232 -15.12 4.11 14.65
C LEU A 232 -13.81 3.70 13.97
N PHE A 233 -13.87 2.73 13.05
CA PHE A 233 -12.71 2.28 12.28
C PHE A 233 -12.40 3.26 11.14
N THR A 234 -11.30 3.03 10.43
CA THR A 234 -10.84 3.86 9.31
C THR A 234 -11.89 4.08 8.21
N LYS A 235 -12.72 3.06 7.95
CA LYS A 235 -13.79 3.10 6.94
C LYS A 235 -15.16 2.98 7.60
N TRP A 236 -15.44 1.84 8.24
CA TRP A 236 -16.71 1.59 8.93
C TRP A 236 -16.75 2.24 10.33
N PRO A 237 -17.88 2.79 10.79
CA PRO A 237 -19.13 3.03 10.06
C PRO A 237 -18.98 4.12 8.99
N GLU A 238 -19.62 3.90 7.83
CA GLU A 238 -19.46 4.76 6.63
C GLU A 238 -20.61 5.76 6.47
N THR A 239 -21.85 5.31 6.65
CA THR A 239 -23.03 6.16 6.47
C THR A 239 -23.32 6.98 7.73
N GLU A 240 -23.98 8.14 7.59
CA GLU A 240 -24.38 8.95 8.76
C GLU A 240 -25.26 8.18 9.73
N SER A 241 -26.17 7.34 9.23
CA SER A 241 -27.01 6.47 10.06
C SER A 241 -26.20 5.42 10.80
N ASP A 242 -25.17 4.84 10.17
CA ASP A 242 -24.29 3.88 10.85
C ASP A 242 -23.44 4.54 11.92
N VAL A 243 -22.87 5.71 11.63
CA VAL A 243 -22.06 6.46 12.61
C VAL A 243 -22.92 6.82 13.80
N LYS A 244 -24.11 7.39 13.56
CA LYS A 244 -25.07 7.72 14.61
C LYS A 244 -25.41 6.50 15.46
N ARG A 245 -25.72 5.35 14.83
CA ARG A 245 -26.02 4.10 15.54
C ARG A 245 -24.85 3.63 16.42
N VAL A 246 -23.61 3.71 15.94
CA VAL A 246 -22.43 3.34 16.72
C VAL A 246 -22.24 4.28 17.91
N LEU A 247 -22.35 5.59 17.68
CA LEU A 247 -22.22 6.59 18.74
C LEU A 247 -23.34 6.45 19.80
N GLU A 248 -24.59 6.32 19.40
CA GLU A 248 -25.73 6.13 20.31
C GLU A 248 -25.62 4.82 21.12
N SER A 249 -24.96 3.79 20.58
CA SER A 249 -24.73 2.54 21.33
C SER A 249 -23.88 2.71 22.60
N THR A 250 -23.11 3.80 22.71
CA THR A 250 -22.31 4.13 23.91
C THR A 250 -23.16 4.45 25.15
N ALA A 251 -24.48 4.67 24.98
CA ALA A 251 -25.42 4.82 26.09
C ALA A 251 -25.90 3.46 26.66
N SER A 252 -25.67 2.35 25.96
CA SER A 252 -26.04 1.01 26.43
C SER A 252 -25.13 0.55 27.56
N ASP A 253 -25.70 0.01 28.63
CA ASP A 253 -24.94 -0.56 29.75
C ASP A 253 -24.04 -1.74 29.32
N ALA A 254 -24.38 -2.42 28.22
CA ALA A 254 -23.56 -3.48 27.65
C ALA A 254 -22.26 -2.95 26.99
N VAL A 255 -22.24 -1.68 26.55
CA VAL A 255 -21.08 -1.08 25.87
C VAL A 255 -20.23 -0.33 26.89
N TRP A 256 -19.05 -0.86 27.15
CA TRP A 256 -18.12 -0.31 28.14
C TRP A 256 -16.81 0.18 27.57
N MET A 257 -16.60 -0.02 26.28
CA MET A 257 -15.42 0.45 25.58
C MET A 257 -15.78 1.28 24.37
N PHE A 258 -15.12 2.43 24.22
CA PHE A 258 -15.18 3.25 23.02
C PHE A 258 -13.80 3.32 22.37
N SER A 259 -13.76 3.51 21.05
CA SER A 259 -12.50 3.62 20.30
C SER A 259 -12.69 4.43 19.03
N VAL A 260 -11.73 5.29 18.73
CA VAL A 260 -11.61 6.00 17.46
C VAL A 260 -10.29 5.57 16.84
N HIS A 261 -10.34 4.98 15.65
CA HIS A 261 -9.11 4.62 14.94
C HIS A 261 -8.34 5.89 14.56
N ILE A 262 -7.01 5.86 14.58
CA ILE A 262 -6.18 7.06 14.36
C ILE A 262 -6.52 7.80 13.04
N ARG A 263 -6.73 7.05 11.96
CA ARG A 263 -7.16 7.59 10.65
C ARG A 263 -8.61 8.06 10.57
N ARG A 264 -9.41 7.83 11.62
CA ARG A 264 -10.78 8.31 11.66
C ARG A 264 -10.85 9.75 12.14
N PHE A 265 -9.90 10.22 12.96
CA PHE A 265 -9.88 11.60 13.48
C PHE A 265 -9.96 12.65 12.38
N GLU A 266 -9.20 12.49 11.28
CA GLU A 266 -9.23 13.43 10.13
C GLU A 266 -10.56 13.46 9.37
N LYS A 267 -11.42 12.44 9.55
CA LYS A 267 -12.68 12.26 8.83
C LYS A 267 -13.89 12.58 9.69
N LEU A 268 -13.69 12.92 10.96
CA LEU A 268 -14.78 13.21 11.87
C LEU A 268 -15.50 14.48 11.43
N LYS A 269 -16.83 14.38 11.29
CA LYS A 269 -17.67 15.55 11.00
C LYS A 269 -17.83 16.40 12.27
N PRO A 270 -18.12 17.71 12.17
CA PRO A 270 -18.33 18.57 13.34
C PRO A 270 -19.35 18.02 14.35
N SER A 271 -20.43 17.37 13.89
CA SER A 271 -21.42 16.73 14.76
C SER A 271 -20.86 15.50 15.50
N GLU A 272 -19.98 14.73 14.85
CA GLU A 272 -19.32 13.56 15.44
C GLU A 272 -18.28 14.02 16.48
N ILE A 273 -17.52 15.07 16.17
CA ILE A 273 -16.57 15.71 17.10
C ILE A 273 -17.32 16.24 18.33
N GLU A 274 -18.47 16.90 18.15
CA GLU A 274 -19.29 17.38 19.25
C GLU A 274 -19.74 16.24 20.16
N PHE A 275 -20.30 15.17 19.57
CA PHE A 275 -20.77 14.00 20.32
C PHE A 275 -19.62 13.32 21.09
N ILE A 276 -18.47 13.09 20.44
CA ILE A 276 -17.34 12.42 21.09
C ILE A 276 -16.79 13.27 22.23
N SER A 277 -16.71 14.60 22.02
CA SER A 277 -16.26 15.53 23.06
C SER A 277 -17.23 15.58 24.24
N GLU A 278 -18.54 15.55 23.98
CA GLU A 278 -19.58 15.42 25.00
C GLU A 278 -19.42 14.13 25.80
N LEU A 279 -19.35 13.00 25.10
CA LEU A 279 -19.21 11.68 25.71
C LEU A 279 -17.96 11.64 26.60
N TRP A 280 -16.81 12.07 26.10
CA TRP A 280 -15.56 12.04 26.86
C TRP A 280 -15.59 12.92 28.12
N VAL A 281 -16.27 14.06 28.09
CA VAL A 281 -16.43 14.91 29.27
C VAL A 281 -17.43 14.30 30.26
N GLU A 282 -18.56 13.77 29.78
CA GLU A 282 -19.55 13.07 30.61
C GLU A 282 -18.91 11.86 31.33
N ARG A 283 -18.00 11.17 30.64
CA ARG A 283 -17.21 10.05 31.14
C ARG A 283 -15.92 10.47 31.87
N LYS A 284 -15.75 11.76 32.19
CA LYS A 284 -14.62 12.28 32.97
C LYS A 284 -13.22 11.95 32.39
N LEU A 285 -13.14 11.66 31.10
CA LEU A 285 -11.87 11.42 30.40
C LEU A 285 -11.17 12.73 30.04
N PHE A 286 -11.94 13.82 29.93
CA PHE A 286 -11.47 15.19 29.73
C PHE A 286 -12.21 16.14 30.67
N THR A 287 -11.56 17.25 31.05
CA THR A 287 -12.13 18.21 31.99
C THR A 287 -13.28 19.01 31.38
N ASN A 288 -13.16 19.33 30.08
CA ASN A 288 -14.13 20.13 29.36
C ASN A 288 -14.07 19.81 27.85
N LYS A 289 -15.12 20.23 27.11
CA LYS A 289 -15.22 19.96 25.67
C LYS A 289 -14.11 20.60 24.86
N HIS A 290 -13.59 21.75 25.31
CA HIS A 290 -12.53 22.45 24.58
C HIS A 290 -11.23 21.64 24.58
N GLU A 291 -10.84 21.05 25.71
CA GLU A 291 -9.70 20.12 25.79
C GLU A 291 -9.93 18.88 24.93
N ALA A 292 -11.12 18.29 24.99
CA ALA A 292 -11.47 17.12 24.17
C ALA A 292 -11.39 17.41 22.67
N LYS A 293 -11.95 18.55 22.21
CA LYS A 293 -11.85 19.01 20.82
C LYS A 293 -10.42 19.30 20.42
N THR A 294 -9.67 19.99 21.27
CA THR A 294 -8.24 20.27 21.02
C THR A 294 -7.45 18.96 20.88
N PHE A 295 -7.76 17.94 21.67
CA PHE A 295 -7.17 16.61 21.50
C PHE A 295 -7.59 15.96 20.18
N ILE A 296 -8.87 16.02 19.80
CA ILE A 296 -9.35 15.49 18.51
C ILE A 296 -8.67 16.20 17.33
N ASP A 297 -8.58 17.52 17.38
CA ASP A 297 -7.89 18.33 16.37
C ASP A 297 -6.40 17.99 16.35
N TYR A 298 -5.78 17.87 17.52
CA TYR A 298 -4.41 17.38 17.63
C TYR A 298 -4.31 15.98 17.04
N GLN A 299 -5.21 15.03 17.25
CA GLN A 299 -5.16 13.70 16.62
C GLN A 299 -5.55 13.70 15.14
N ALA A 300 -6.19 14.75 14.62
CA ALA A 300 -6.39 14.93 13.18
C ALA A 300 -5.11 15.49 12.53
N ILE A 301 -4.34 16.28 13.28
CA ILE A 301 -3.12 16.97 12.81
C ILE A 301 -1.83 16.22 13.20
N ALA A 302 -1.79 15.43 14.27
CA ALA A 302 -0.61 14.75 14.82
C ALA A 302 -0.18 13.51 14.04
N PRO A 303 -1.10 12.74 13.43
CA PRO A 303 -0.76 11.84 12.33
C PRO A 303 -0.07 12.59 11.16
N ASN A 304 -0.26 13.92 11.08
CA ASN A 304 0.42 14.85 10.17
C ASN A 304 1.61 15.64 10.81
N ILE A 305 1.87 15.59 12.12
CA ILE A 305 2.96 16.35 12.81
C ILE A 305 4.27 15.55 12.88
N ASP A 306 4.23 14.22 12.70
CA ASP A 306 5.42 13.46 12.34
C ASP A 306 5.72 13.52 10.82
N LYS A 307 5.54 14.74 10.28
CA LYS A 307 6.29 15.27 9.14
C LYS A 307 7.72 15.54 9.61
N GLY A 308 8.44 14.47 9.90
CA GLY A 308 9.91 14.42 9.95
C GLY A 308 10.55 14.46 8.56
N SER A 309 9.85 14.98 7.56
CA SER A 309 10.27 16.18 6.84
C SER A 309 8.98 16.95 6.63
N THR A 310 9.01 18.28 6.71
CA THR A 310 7.99 19.10 6.06
C THR A 310 7.63 18.43 4.73
N LEU A 311 6.34 18.12 4.51
CA LEU A 311 5.84 17.95 3.14
C LEU A 311 6.09 19.31 2.51
N ALA A 312 7.27 19.50 1.94
CA ALA A 312 7.50 20.54 0.97
C ALA A 312 6.78 20.05 -0.29
N THR A 313 5.45 20.12 -0.24
CA THR A 313 4.70 20.26 -1.47
C THR A 313 5.11 21.59 -2.05
N ASN A 314 5.37 21.63 -3.35
CA ASN A 314 5.37 22.91 -4.04
C ASN A 314 4.00 23.61 -3.85
N SER A 315 3.90 24.90 -4.17
CA SER A 315 2.71 25.73 -3.98
C SER A 315 1.39 25.09 -4.44
N ASP A 316 1.47 24.18 -5.42
CA ASP A 316 0.32 23.58 -6.10
C ASP A 316 -0.03 22.17 -5.61
N GLY A 317 0.71 21.61 -4.64
CA GLY A 317 0.40 20.30 -4.06
C GLY A 317 0.70 19.08 -4.96
N LYS A 318 1.34 19.26 -6.12
CA LYS A 318 1.49 18.24 -7.17
C LYS A 318 2.77 17.40 -7.07
N VAL A 319 3.61 17.68 -6.08
CA VAL A 319 4.87 16.97 -5.84
C VAL A 319 4.95 16.62 -4.36
N TYR A 320 5.31 15.38 -4.06
CA TYR A 320 5.71 14.96 -2.72
C TYR A 320 7.21 14.77 -2.65
N GLU A 321 7.83 15.39 -1.66
CA GLU A 321 9.18 15.04 -1.24
C GLU A 321 9.10 13.84 -0.27
N GLY A 322 9.78 12.76 -0.65
CA GLY A 322 9.92 11.56 0.15
C GLY A 322 11.23 11.52 0.93
N ARG A 323 11.48 10.38 1.58
CA ARG A 323 12.70 10.12 2.35
C ARG A 323 13.93 10.23 1.44
N GLY A 324 14.97 10.91 1.94
CA GLY A 324 16.19 11.15 1.16
C GLY A 324 16.07 12.22 0.07
N GLY A 325 15.01 13.06 0.11
CA GLY A 325 14.85 14.20 -0.81
C GLY A 325 14.37 13.83 -2.22
N ARG A 326 14.00 12.57 -2.47
CA ARG A 326 13.40 12.15 -3.75
C ARG A 326 12.03 12.79 -3.92
N LEU A 327 11.75 13.30 -5.11
CA LEU A 327 10.44 13.83 -5.47
C LEU A 327 9.60 12.77 -6.17
N PHE A 328 8.31 12.78 -5.87
CA PHE A 328 7.30 11.90 -6.42
C PHE A 328 6.12 12.71 -6.93
N ILE A 329 5.46 12.24 -7.99
CA ILE A 329 4.18 12.80 -8.41
C ILE A 329 3.17 12.64 -7.28
N ALA A 330 2.42 13.71 -7.00
CA ALA A 330 1.31 13.74 -6.07
C ALA A 330 0.12 14.45 -6.69
N ASN A 331 -1.10 14.16 -6.22
CA ASN A 331 -2.33 14.88 -6.61
C ASN A 331 -2.47 15.12 -8.13
N ASP A 332 -2.06 14.15 -8.95
CA ASP A 332 -2.21 14.22 -10.39
C ASP A 332 -3.61 13.79 -10.83
N SER A 333 -3.95 14.10 -12.07
CA SER A 333 -5.25 13.72 -12.65
C SER A 333 -5.47 12.20 -12.75
N ASN A 334 -4.41 11.39 -12.63
CA ASN A 334 -4.53 9.94 -12.61
C ASN A 334 -4.64 9.36 -11.21
N GLU A 335 -4.62 10.18 -10.16
CA GLU A 335 -4.72 9.73 -8.78
C GLU A 335 -3.64 8.69 -8.41
N VAL A 336 -2.38 8.88 -8.86
CA VAL A 336 -1.28 7.90 -8.73
C VAL A 336 -1.13 7.40 -7.30
N ILE A 337 -1.21 8.29 -6.31
CA ILE A 337 -1.13 7.93 -4.89
C ILE A 337 -2.28 7.00 -4.49
N LYS A 338 -3.51 7.25 -4.93
CA LYS A 338 -4.66 6.36 -4.67
C LYS A 338 -4.48 5.01 -5.34
N GLN A 339 -3.85 4.96 -6.52
CA GLN A 339 -3.52 3.69 -7.17
C GLN A 339 -2.54 2.89 -6.33
N HIS A 340 -1.44 3.50 -5.86
CA HIS A 340 -0.45 2.82 -4.99
C HIS A 340 -1.00 2.48 -3.59
N ARG A 341 -2.02 3.19 -3.11
CA ARG A 341 -2.78 2.84 -1.89
C ARG A 341 -3.88 1.79 -2.14
N GLY A 342 -4.10 1.33 -3.38
CA GLY A 342 -5.18 0.38 -3.70
C GLY A 342 -6.59 0.96 -3.52
N GLU A 343 -6.71 2.28 -3.45
CA GLU A 343 -7.97 3.02 -3.34
C GLU A 343 -8.56 3.33 -4.73
N ARG A 344 -7.70 3.32 -5.76
CA ARG A 344 -8.08 3.48 -7.17
C ARG A 344 -7.76 2.20 -7.93
N LEU A 345 -8.77 1.35 -8.07
CA LEU A 345 -8.74 0.11 -8.84
C LEU A 345 -9.61 0.23 -10.11
N LEU A 346 -9.40 -0.68 -11.05
CA LEU A 346 -10.23 -0.82 -12.24
C LEU A 346 -11.58 -1.45 -11.86
N SER A 347 -12.66 -0.89 -12.40
CA SER A 347 -13.96 -1.56 -12.42
C SER A 347 -13.95 -2.74 -13.38
N ASP A 348 -14.89 -3.69 -13.23
CA ASP A 348 -15.06 -4.82 -14.15
C ASP A 348 -15.20 -4.40 -15.61
N LYS A 349 -15.85 -3.26 -15.85
CA LYS A 349 -16.00 -2.69 -17.20
C LYS A 349 -14.66 -2.24 -17.76
N GLN A 350 -13.84 -1.55 -16.97
CA GLN A 350 -12.51 -1.12 -17.38
C GLN A 350 -11.58 -2.33 -17.58
N LEU A 351 -11.68 -3.34 -16.72
CA LEU A 351 -10.87 -4.55 -16.82
C LEU A 351 -11.21 -5.34 -18.09
N LYS A 352 -12.51 -5.53 -18.39
CA LYS A 352 -12.96 -6.12 -19.66
C LYS A 352 -12.48 -5.31 -20.87
N ALA A 353 -12.54 -3.98 -20.80
CA ALA A 353 -12.06 -3.13 -21.88
C ALA A 353 -10.55 -3.29 -22.12
N TRP A 354 -9.74 -3.36 -21.05
CA TRP A 354 -8.32 -3.66 -21.18
C TRP A 354 -8.05 -5.04 -21.78
N LYS A 355 -8.76 -6.07 -21.31
CA LYS A 355 -8.63 -7.43 -21.87
C LYS A 355 -8.90 -7.44 -23.38
N TYR A 356 -10.05 -6.91 -23.81
CA TYR A 356 -10.40 -6.85 -25.23
C TYR A 356 -9.43 -6.00 -26.05
N LEU A 357 -8.98 -4.86 -25.53
CA LEU A 357 -8.01 -4.02 -26.19
C LEU A 357 -6.69 -4.78 -26.43
N LEU A 358 -6.15 -5.41 -25.40
CA LEU A 358 -4.88 -6.14 -25.49
C LEU A 358 -4.97 -7.34 -26.45
N GLU A 359 -6.07 -8.09 -26.40
CA GLU A 359 -6.36 -9.18 -27.34
C GLU A 359 -6.49 -8.67 -28.78
N PHE A 360 -7.22 -7.56 -28.98
CA PHE A 360 -7.39 -6.92 -30.28
C PHE A 360 -6.04 -6.49 -30.88
N ARG A 361 -5.21 -5.79 -30.10
CA ARG A 361 -3.88 -5.32 -30.54
C ARG A 361 -2.97 -6.48 -30.93
N LYS A 362 -2.96 -7.54 -30.14
CA LYS A 362 -2.21 -8.76 -30.44
C LYS A 362 -2.72 -9.43 -31.71
N ALA A 363 -4.04 -9.59 -31.84
CA ALA A 363 -4.66 -10.26 -32.97
C ALA A 363 -4.40 -9.53 -34.29
N ILE A 364 -4.54 -8.20 -34.32
CA ILE A 364 -4.32 -7.42 -35.55
C ILE A 364 -2.85 -7.42 -35.98
N CYS A 365 -1.91 -7.35 -35.02
CA CYS A 365 -0.49 -7.46 -35.32
C CYS A 365 -0.14 -8.87 -35.81
N SER A 366 -0.66 -9.91 -35.14
CA SER A 366 -0.41 -11.31 -35.53
C SER A 366 -0.93 -11.61 -36.93
N ALA A 367 -2.13 -11.11 -37.29
CA ALA A 367 -2.70 -11.26 -38.63
C ALA A 367 -1.85 -10.61 -39.73
N LYS A 368 -1.01 -9.63 -39.38
CA LYS A 368 -0.07 -8.95 -40.28
C LYS A 368 1.37 -9.46 -40.16
N ALA A 369 1.59 -10.56 -39.43
CA ALA A 369 2.92 -11.11 -39.11
C ALA A 369 3.86 -10.14 -38.39
N ILE A 370 3.29 -9.23 -37.59
CA ILE A 370 4.01 -8.22 -36.80
C ILE A 370 4.21 -8.74 -35.37
N ALA A 371 5.43 -8.65 -34.86
CA ALA A 371 5.71 -8.97 -33.47
C ALA A 371 5.24 -7.83 -32.55
N TYR A 372 4.24 -8.12 -31.71
CA TYR A 372 3.65 -7.15 -30.79
C TYR A 372 4.04 -7.40 -29.33
N GLN A 373 4.40 -6.33 -28.62
CA GLN A 373 4.49 -6.32 -27.15
C GLN A 373 3.99 -5.00 -26.55
N ILE A 374 3.41 -5.08 -25.36
CA ILE A 374 3.16 -3.95 -24.49
C ILE A 374 4.12 -3.99 -23.30
N MET A 375 4.75 -2.86 -23.00
CA MET A 375 5.44 -2.61 -21.75
C MET A 375 4.66 -1.59 -20.93
N VAL A 376 4.28 -2.02 -19.73
CA VAL A 376 3.83 -1.10 -18.70
C VAL A 376 5.03 -0.78 -17.83
N VAL A 377 5.47 0.47 -17.84
CA VAL A 377 6.61 0.92 -17.02
C VAL A 377 6.10 1.22 -15.60
N PRO A 378 6.66 0.61 -14.55
CA PRO A 378 6.32 0.96 -13.17
C PRO A 378 6.59 2.44 -12.88
N ASP A 379 5.84 3.03 -11.97
CA ASP A 379 6.11 4.38 -11.50
C ASP A 379 7.29 4.38 -10.51
N ALA A 380 7.93 5.54 -10.34
CA ALA A 380 8.97 5.73 -9.32
C ALA A 380 8.50 5.28 -7.92
N HIS A 381 7.22 5.45 -7.63
CA HIS A 381 6.55 5.01 -6.40
C HIS A 381 6.58 3.47 -6.21
N ALA A 382 6.61 2.69 -7.29
CA ALA A 382 6.72 1.23 -7.23
C ALA A 382 8.15 0.78 -6.95
N VAL A 383 9.10 1.40 -7.65
CA VAL A 383 10.51 1.04 -7.63
C VAL A 383 11.15 1.51 -6.32
N HIS A 384 10.88 2.76 -5.92
CA HIS A 384 11.45 3.40 -4.73
C HIS A 384 10.43 3.48 -3.58
N LYS A 385 9.67 2.41 -3.34
CA LYS A 385 8.63 2.36 -2.30
C LYS A 385 9.16 2.77 -0.91
N GLU A 386 10.40 2.40 -0.59
CA GLU A 386 11.05 2.70 0.69
C GLU A 386 11.46 4.17 0.83
N GLN A 387 11.46 4.93 -0.27
CA GLN A 387 11.78 6.36 -0.26
C GLN A 387 10.51 7.21 -0.35
N LEU A 388 9.33 6.62 -0.54
CA LEU A 388 8.09 7.37 -0.43
C LEU A 388 7.97 7.98 0.98
N PRO A 389 7.35 9.17 1.09
CA PRO A 389 6.87 9.62 2.41
C PRO A 389 5.94 8.53 2.96
N LEU A 390 5.83 8.42 4.29
CA LEU A 390 4.96 7.43 4.94
C LEU A 390 3.58 7.41 4.27
N LEU A 391 3.37 6.46 3.37
CA LEU A 391 2.06 6.16 2.86
C LEU A 391 1.39 5.37 3.97
N ASP A 392 0.25 5.86 4.41
CA ASP A 392 -0.66 5.18 5.32
C ASP A 392 -0.83 3.69 5.00
N TYR A 393 -0.81 3.34 3.72
CA TYR A 393 -1.00 1.98 3.27
C TYR A 393 -0.42 1.86 1.85
N TYR A 394 0.34 0.81 1.59
CA TYR A 394 0.78 0.47 0.24
C TYR A 394 0.08 -0.82 -0.17
N ALA A 395 -0.70 -0.78 -1.25
CA ALA A 395 -1.47 -1.94 -1.67
C ALA A 395 -0.61 -2.92 -2.47
N ASN A 396 -0.80 -4.22 -2.20
CA ASN A 396 -0.22 -5.27 -3.03
C ASN A 396 -0.89 -5.36 -4.40
N ALA A 397 -2.17 -4.97 -4.52
CA ALA A 397 -2.91 -4.95 -5.77
C ALA A 397 -3.06 -3.53 -6.32
N ARG A 398 -2.76 -3.36 -7.61
CA ARG A 398 -2.84 -2.09 -8.38
C ARG A 398 -3.50 -2.39 -9.73
N PRO A 399 -3.92 -1.37 -10.51
CA PRO A 399 -4.50 -1.59 -11.84
C PRO A 399 -3.69 -2.53 -12.74
N VAL A 400 -2.35 -2.44 -12.72
CA VAL A 400 -1.48 -3.35 -13.48
C VAL A 400 -1.63 -4.81 -13.06
N HIS A 401 -1.75 -5.09 -11.76
CA HIS A 401 -1.94 -6.45 -11.24
C HIS A 401 -3.33 -6.98 -11.64
N GLN A 402 -4.38 -6.15 -11.58
CA GLN A 402 -5.71 -6.56 -12.07
C GLN A 402 -5.69 -6.95 -13.55
N ILE A 403 -4.99 -6.17 -14.39
CA ILE A 403 -4.86 -6.49 -15.82
C ILE A 403 -4.08 -7.79 -16.01
N LEU A 404 -2.94 -7.93 -15.34
CA LEU A 404 -2.12 -9.15 -15.37
C LEU A 404 -2.97 -10.37 -14.96
N ASP A 405 -3.74 -10.29 -13.89
CA ASP A 405 -4.57 -11.39 -13.42
C ASP A 405 -5.75 -11.72 -14.37
N SER A 406 -6.07 -10.82 -15.31
CA SER A 406 -7.21 -10.99 -16.24
C SER A 406 -6.85 -11.55 -17.62
N ILE A 407 -5.56 -11.51 -17.99
CA ILE A 407 -5.08 -11.96 -19.30
C ILE A 407 -4.55 -13.39 -19.23
N ASP A 408 -4.84 -14.18 -20.26
CA ASP A 408 -4.47 -15.60 -20.29
C ASP A 408 -3.08 -15.85 -20.90
N ASP A 409 -2.58 -14.93 -21.73
CA ASP A 409 -1.26 -15.02 -22.37
C ASP A 409 -0.40 -13.81 -22.00
N TYR A 410 0.65 -14.05 -21.21
CA TYR A 410 1.59 -13.03 -20.75
C TYR A 410 2.73 -12.75 -21.75
N SER A 411 2.87 -13.52 -22.83
CA SER A 411 4.05 -13.46 -23.70
C SER A 411 4.22 -12.16 -24.48
N TYR A 412 3.17 -11.33 -24.54
CA TYR A 412 3.18 -10.02 -25.16
C TYR A 412 3.13 -8.88 -24.13
N PHE A 413 3.16 -9.17 -22.83
CA PHE A 413 3.07 -8.17 -21.76
C PHE A 413 4.35 -8.16 -20.92
N ASN A 414 4.96 -6.99 -20.75
CA ASN A 414 6.17 -6.79 -19.96
C ASN A 414 5.91 -5.77 -18.84
N TYR A 415 6.20 -6.16 -17.59
CA TYR A 415 6.14 -5.29 -16.41
C TYR A 415 7.45 -5.39 -15.61
N PRO A 416 8.45 -4.55 -15.88
CA PRO A 416 9.83 -4.75 -15.42
C PRO A 416 10.09 -4.25 -13.98
N LEU A 417 9.13 -4.40 -13.04
CA LEU A 417 9.27 -3.89 -11.67
C LEU A 417 10.46 -4.47 -10.92
N ASN A 418 10.56 -5.80 -10.87
CA ASN A 418 11.64 -6.46 -10.13
C ASN A 418 13.00 -6.24 -10.83
N VAL A 419 13.00 -6.17 -12.17
CA VAL A 419 14.20 -5.88 -12.96
C VAL A 419 14.74 -4.49 -12.64
N LEU A 420 13.86 -3.48 -12.59
CA LEU A 420 14.24 -2.12 -12.21
C LEU A 420 14.73 -2.03 -10.77
N LYS A 421 14.05 -2.68 -9.81
CA LYS A 421 14.48 -2.72 -8.41
C LYS A 421 15.88 -3.29 -8.24
N HIS A 422 16.17 -4.42 -8.88
CA HIS A 422 17.48 -5.03 -8.81
C HIS A 422 18.55 -4.19 -9.51
N ALA A 423 18.25 -3.64 -10.69
CA ALA A 423 19.18 -2.76 -11.38
C ALA A 423 19.51 -1.48 -10.58
N ASN A 424 18.59 -1.03 -9.72
CA ASN A 424 18.79 0.12 -8.83
C ASN A 424 19.90 -0.07 -7.80
N GLU A 425 20.28 -1.31 -7.50
CA GLU A 425 21.41 -1.63 -6.62
C GLU A 425 22.76 -1.25 -7.26
N ASN A 426 22.81 -1.13 -8.59
CA ASN A 426 24.02 -0.90 -9.38
C ASN A 426 24.09 0.49 -10.02
N GLY A 427 23.02 1.28 -9.94
CA GLY A 427 22.93 2.61 -10.52
C GLY A 427 21.51 3.17 -10.42
N GLU A 428 21.39 4.49 -10.38
CA GLU A 428 20.11 5.15 -10.12
C GLU A 428 19.16 4.96 -11.33
N VAL A 429 18.09 4.16 -11.17
CA VAL A 429 17.16 3.85 -12.28
C VAL A 429 16.06 4.89 -12.45
N TYR A 430 15.79 5.75 -11.45
CA TYR A 430 14.93 6.93 -11.58
C TYR A 430 15.64 8.20 -11.17
N HIS A 431 15.45 9.28 -11.92
CA HIS A 431 16.06 10.54 -11.56
C HIS A 431 15.43 11.08 -10.25
N PRO A 432 16.22 11.41 -9.21
CA PRO A 432 15.66 11.66 -7.86
C PRO A 432 14.68 12.84 -7.77
N VAL A 433 14.78 13.83 -8.66
CA VAL A 433 13.87 14.99 -8.70
C VAL A 433 13.06 15.06 -10.01
N ASP A 434 12.81 13.91 -10.66
CA ASP A 434 12.01 13.79 -11.89
C ASP A 434 11.02 12.62 -11.77
N SER A 435 9.93 12.66 -12.52
CA SER A 435 8.90 11.61 -12.53
C SER A 435 9.22 10.41 -13.42
N HIS A 436 10.29 10.47 -14.22
CA HIS A 436 10.68 9.43 -15.17
C HIS A 436 11.93 8.68 -14.69
N TYR A 437 12.11 7.47 -15.25
CA TYR A 437 13.35 6.75 -15.11
C TYR A 437 14.56 7.57 -15.61
N THR A 438 15.76 7.21 -15.21
CA THR A 438 16.99 7.69 -15.85
C THR A 438 17.17 7.01 -17.21
N ALA A 439 18.16 7.43 -18.01
CA ALA A 439 18.47 6.70 -19.24
C ALA A 439 19.04 5.31 -18.94
N TYR A 440 19.71 5.12 -17.79
CA TYR A 440 20.10 3.80 -17.31
C TYR A 440 18.86 2.92 -17.01
N GLY A 441 17.88 3.44 -16.27
CA GLY A 441 16.61 2.73 -16.06
C GLY A 441 15.86 2.42 -17.37
N ALA A 442 15.90 3.34 -18.33
CA ALA A 442 15.35 3.12 -19.67
C ALA A 442 16.09 2.00 -20.43
N TYR A 443 17.42 1.93 -20.31
CA TYR A 443 18.23 0.84 -20.89
C TYR A 443 17.90 -0.52 -20.27
N VAL A 444 17.70 -0.56 -18.95
CA VAL A 444 17.26 -1.76 -18.23
C VAL A 444 15.89 -2.24 -18.74
N CYS A 445 14.92 -1.34 -18.91
CA CYS A 445 13.64 -1.65 -19.52
C CYS A 445 13.79 -2.15 -20.96
N TYR A 446 14.61 -1.49 -21.78
CA TYR A 446 14.92 -1.93 -23.15
C TYR A 446 15.44 -3.37 -23.17
N LYS A 447 16.43 -3.71 -22.35
CA LYS A 447 16.94 -5.09 -22.25
C LYS A 447 15.84 -6.07 -21.84
N SER A 448 14.99 -5.70 -20.88
CA SER A 448 13.90 -6.57 -20.41
C SER A 448 12.88 -6.86 -21.52
N LEU A 449 12.47 -5.86 -22.30
CA LEU A 449 11.55 -6.07 -23.42
C LEU A 449 12.20 -6.90 -24.51
N MET A 450 13.39 -6.50 -24.95
CA MET A 450 14.03 -7.10 -26.11
C MET A 450 14.44 -8.56 -25.85
N SER A 451 14.84 -8.89 -24.62
CA SER A 451 15.12 -10.27 -24.22
C SER A 451 13.86 -11.15 -24.18
N ASN A 452 12.68 -10.59 -23.97
CA ASN A 452 11.41 -11.31 -23.98
C ASN A 452 10.80 -11.50 -25.38
N LEU A 453 11.43 -10.96 -26.43
CA LEU A 453 10.92 -11.13 -27.80
C LEU A 453 11.00 -12.60 -28.23
N ARG A 454 9.91 -13.08 -28.86
CA ARG A 454 9.88 -14.40 -29.51
C ARG A 454 10.80 -14.44 -30.73
N ARG A 455 10.73 -13.42 -31.59
CA ARG A 455 11.66 -13.22 -32.72
C ARG A 455 12.91 -12.54 -32.19
N LYS A 456 14.01 -13.29 -32.07
CA LYS A 456 15.31 -12.75 -31.64
C LYS A 456 15.92 -11.89 -32.73
N ILE A 457 16.49 -10.76 -32.32
CA ILE A 457 17.21 -9.80 -33.15
C ILE A 457 18.45 -9.34 -32.37
N ASP A 458 19.39 -8.70 -33.04
CA ASP A 458 20.56 -8.13 -32.38
C ASP A 458 20.16 -6.90 -31.56
N ILE A 459 20.67 -6.84 -30.33
CA ILE A 459 20.34 -5.83 -29.33
C ILE A 459 21.62 -5.27 -28.72
N LEU A 460 21.56 -4.04 -28.22
CA LEU A 460 22.66 -3.39 -27.54
C LEU A 460 23.09 -4.17 -26.29
N LYS A 461 24.38 -4.40 -26.15
CA LYS A 461 25.02 -5.08 -25.03
C LYS A 461 25.59 -4.08 -24.02
N ASP A 462 25.89 -4.58 -22.83
CA ASP A 462 26.35 -3.76 -21.70
C ASP A 462 27.70 -3.07 -21.99
N ASP A 463 28.55 -3.68 -22.82
CA ASP A 463 29.84 -3.12 -23.24
C ASP A 463 29.72 -2.03 -24.32
N GLU A 464 28.55 -1.90 -24.97
CA GLU A 464 28.26 -0.89 -26.00
C GLU A 464 27.66 0.39 -25.42
N ILE A 465 27.32 0.38 -24.14
CA ILE A 465 26.82 1.55 -23.41
C ILE A 465 27.82 2.05 -22.37
N GLU A 466 27.63 3.29 -21.95
CA GLU A 466 28.40 3.94 -20.89
C GLU A 466 27.45 4.67 -19.94
N ASN A 467 27.58 4.38 -18.65
CA ASN A 467 26.89 5.10 -17.60
C ASN A 467 27.70 6.33 -17.19
N VAL A 468 27.04 7.48 -17.12
CA VAL A 468 27.65 8.76 -16.76
C VAL A 468 26.80 9.47 -15.73
N THR A 469 27.42 9.99 -14.68
CA THR A 469 26.73 10.80 -13.67
C THR A 469 26.50 12.20 -14.21
N LYS A 470 25.24 12.65 -14.17
CA LYS A 470 24.83 14.03 -14.51
C LYS A 470 24.08 14.65 -13.33
N LYS A 471 23.90 15.97 -13.36
CA LYS A 471 23.16 16.73 -12.34
C LYS A 471 22.18 17.70 -13.00
N SER A 472 20.89 17.59 -12.71
CA SER A 472 19.84 18.48 -13.26
C SER A 472 18.59 18.53 -12.39
N SER A 473 17.65 19.43 -12.72
CA SER A 473 16.44 19.70 -11.92
C SER A 473 15.25 18.79 -12.20
N GLY A 474 15.19 18.09 -13.34
CA GLY A 474 14.05 17.22 -13.66
C GLY A 474 12.69 17.93 -13.68
N ASP A 475 11.65 17.25 -14.15
CA ASP A 475 10.30 17.84 -14.27
C ASP A 475 9.60 18.12 -12.92
N LEU A 476 10.00 17.43 -11.84
CA LEU A 476 9.46 17.67 -10.49
C LEU A 476 10.26 18.74 -9.76
N GLY A 477 11.59 18.77 -9.91
CA GLY A 477 12.44 19.75 -9.24
C GLY A 477 12.35 21.14 -9.86
N GLU A 478 12.02 21.27 -11.14
CA GLU A 478 11.67 22.54 -11.80
C GLU A 478 10.45 23.24 -11.21
N LYS A 479 9.63 22.54 -10.42
CA LYS A 479 8.43 23.11 -9.78
C LYS A 479 8.69 23.81 -8.45
N PHE A 480 9.96 23.92 -8.04
CA PHE A 480 10.40 24.59 -6.83
C PHE A 480 11.13 25.89 -7.18
N GLU A 481 11.10 26.87 -6.27
CA GLU A 481 11.86 28.11 -6.38
C GLU A 481 12.79 28.24 -5.15
N PRO A 482 14.13 28.16 -5.32
CA PRO A 482 14.83 27.81 -6.57
C PRO A 482 14.61 26.34 -6.98
N PRO A 483 14.85 25.97 -8.26
CA PRO A 483 14.71 24.58 -8.72
C PRO A 483 15.57 23.60 -7.92
N LYS A 484 14.98 22.48 -7.52
CA LYS A 484 15.74 21.39 -6.86
C LYS A 484 16.52 20.61 -7.90
N VAL A 485 17.78 20.31 -7.64
CA VAL A 485 18.67 19.53 -8.53
C VAL A 485 19.18 18.28 -7.83
N ALA A 486 19.36 17.19 -8.59
CA ALA A 486 19.96 15.95 -8.07
C ALA A 486 20.92 15.33 -9.08
N GLU A 487 21.86 14.53 -8.58
CA GLU A 487 22.68 13.65 -9.40
C GLU A 487 21.87 12.42 -9.83
N TYR A 488 22.13 11.94 -11.04
CA TYR A 488 21.47 10.77 -11.61
C TYR A 488 22.37 10.07 -12.62
N THR A 489 22.09 8.78 -12.85
CA THR A 489 22.83 7.95 -13.81
C THR A 489 22.25 8.09 -15.22
N ASP A 490 22.87 8.89 -16.08
CA ASP A 490 22.59 8.86 -17.52
C ASP A 490 23.28 7.65 -18.18
N CYS A 491 22.82 7.28 -19.37
CA CYS A 491 23.33 6.15 -20.13
C CYS A 491 23.37 6.51 -21.62
N VAL A 492 24.55 6.40 -22.21
CA VAL A 492 24.84 6.76 -23.59
C VAL A 492 25.35 5.56 -24.39
N VAL A 493 25.02 5.52 -25.67
CA VAL A 493 25.55 4.51 -26.60
C VAL A 493 26.93 4.99 -27.08
N LYS A 494 27.97 4.19 -26.88
CA LYS A 494 29.37 4.59 -27.17
C LYS A 494 29.61 4.87 -28.66
N LYS A 495 28.97 4.10 -29.53
CA LYS A 495 29.09 4.19 -31.00
C LYS A 495 27.72 4.15 -31.64
N ALA A 496 26.95 5.22 -31.45
CA ALA A 496 25.62 5.33 -32.04
C ALA A 496 25.68 5.31 -33.58
N THR A 497 24.82 4.49 -34.18
CA THR A 497 24.68 4.34 -35.64
C THR A 497 23.35 4.90 -36.15
N ALA A 498 22.41 5.22 -35.24
CA ALA A 498 21.13 5.79 -35.58
C ALA A 498 21.08 7.32 -35.43
N THR A 499 20.38 7.96 -36.36
CA THR A 499 20.17 9.41 -36.38
C THR A 499 18.67 9.73 -36.38
N LYS A 500 18.24 10.67 -35.54
CA LYS A 500 16.88 11.23 -35.60
C LYS A 500 16.82 12.21 -36.77
N VAL A 501 16.26 11.75 -37.89
CA VAL A 501 16.19 12.52 -39.15
C VAL A 501 14.98 13.44 -39.22
N TRP A 502 13.96 13.21 -38.38
CA TRP A 502 12.73 14.00 -38.41
C TRP A 502 12.00 13.98 -37.06
N ASN A 503 11.36 15.10 -36.73
CA ASN A 503 10.34 15.21 -35.68
C ASN A 503 9.41 16.37 -36.02
N ASN A 504 8.16 16.31 -35.56
CA ASN A 504 7.16 17.33 -35.89
C ASN A 504 7.12 18.56 -34.97
N GLY A 505 8.06 18.69 -34.03
CA GLY A 505 8.12 19.82 -33.09
C GLY A 505 7.01 19.84 -32.03
N VAL A 506 6.14 18.83 -31.97
CA VAL A 506 5.03 18.75 -31.00
C VAL A 506 5.53 18.18 -29.68
N THR A 507 5.07 18.71 -28.56
CA THR A 507 5.37 18.17 -27.23
C THR A 507 4.29 17.19 -26.76
N ASN A 508 4.72 16.09 -26.12
CA ASN A 508 3.86 15.03 -25.57
C ASN A 508 2.90 14.44 -26.62
N ARG A 509 1.60 14.32 -26.32
CA ARG A 509 0.60 13.72 -27.24
C ARG A 509 0.61 14.43 -28.59
N GLY A 510 0.71 13.64 -29.66
CA GLY A 510 0.85 14.12 -31.04
C GLY A 510 2.29 14.29 -31.50
N HIS A 511 3.29 14.16 -30.62
CA HIS A 511 4.68 14.08 -31.05
C HIS A 511 4.91 12.85 -31.92
N MET A 512 5.55 13.06 -33.05
CA MET A 512 6.03 12.00 -33.93
C MET A 512 7.47 12.27 -34.32
N SER A 513 8.28 11.21 -34.40
CA SER A 513 9.65 11.32 -34.88
C SER A 513 10.12 10.04 -35.57
N LEU A 514 11.13 10.17 -36.42
CA LEU A 514 11.76 9.06 -37.12
C LEU A 514 13.26 9.02 -36.82
N TRP A 515 13.73 7.85 -36.40
CA TRP A 515 15.14 7.49 -36.40
C TRP A 515 15.45 6.54 -37.55
N ILE A 516 16.59 6.74 -38.19
CA ILE A 516 17.13 5.84 -39.20
C ILE A 516 18.52 5.38 -38.76
N ASN A 517 18.73 4.06 -38.74
CA ASN A 517 20.02 3.43 -38.52
C ASN A 517 20.78 3.32 -39.85
N SER A 518 22.11 3.48 -39.84
CA SER A 518 22.93 3.28 -41.04
C SER A 518 22.94 1.84 -41.52
N ASP A 519 22.63 0.88 -40.65
CA ASP A 519 22.40 -0.53 -41.01
C ASP A 519 20.93 -0.75 -41.40
N ASP A 520 20.68 -0.82 -42.70
CA ASP A 520 19.35 -1.02 -43.28
C ASP A 520 18.89 -2.50 -43.31
N THR A 521 19.76 -3.44 -42.90
CA THR A 521 19.43 -4.87 -42.81
C THR A 521 18.61 -5.20 -41.56
N LYS A 522 18.64 -4.31 -40.56
CA LYS A 522 17.88 -4.43 -39.31
C LYS A 522 16.36 -4.34 -39.56
N PRO A 523 15.54 -4.93 -38.69
CA PRO A 523 14.09 -4.85 -38.81
C PRO A 523 13.55 -3.43 -38.57
N THR A 524 12.28 -3.21 -38.88
CA THR A 524 11.58 -1.94 -38.67
C THR A 524 10.65 -1.98 -37.45
N CYS A 525 10.51 -0.87 -36.73
CA CYS A 525 9.70 -0.80 -35.52
C CYS A 525 8.84 0.46 -35.44
N ILE A 526 7.60 0.32 -34.98
CA ILE A 526 6.79 1.43 -34.47
C ILE A 526 6.75 1.33 -32.94
N LEU A 527 7.06 2.42 -32.25
CA LEU A 527 6.88 2.58 -30.81
C LEU A 527 5.76 3.59 -30.54
N PHE A 528 4.61 3.09 -30.09
CA PHE A 528 3.53 3.88 -29.52
C PHE A 528 3.83 4.11 -28.04
N THR A 529 3.91 5.37 -27.61
CA THR A 529 4.47 5.68 -26.28
C THR A 529 3.82 6.89 -25.60
N ASP A 530 4.10 7.03 -24.30
CA ASP A 530 4.05 8.30 -23.60
C ASP A 530 5.46 8.90 -23.38
N SER A 531 5.59 9.81 -22.41
CA SER A 531 6.84 10.50 -22.08
C SER A 531 7.96 9.56 -21.60
N TYR A 532 7.67 8.33 -21.17
CA TYR A 532 8.71 7.35 -20.90
C TYR A 532 9.48 6.97 -22.18
N GLY A 533 8.86 7.10 -23.36
CA GLY A 533 9.51 6.88 -24.66
C GLY A 533 10.74 7.76 -24.92
N TRP A 534 10.85 8.91 -24.24
CA TRP A 534 11.89 9.90 -24.54
C TRP A 534 13.32 9.38 -24.37
N LYS A 535 13.59 8.64 -23.29
CA LYS A 535 14.94 8.14 -22.99
C LYS A 535 15.22 6.80 -23.67
N ILE A 536 14.22 5.91 -23.76
CA ILE A 536 14.40 4.55 -24.28
C ILE A 536 14.56 4.49 -25.81
N GLN A 537 13.98 5.46 -26.55
CA GLN A 537 14.04 5.48 -28.02
C GLN A 537 15.48 5.39 -28.58
N ARG A 538 16.48 5.93 -27.87
CA ARG A 538 17.87 5.91 -28.32
C ARG A 538 18.44 4.48 -28.39
N PHE A 539 17.98 3.58 -27.52
CA PHE A 539 18.42 2.19 -27.50
C PHE A 539 17.70 1.36 -28.56
N PHE A 540 16.40 1.59 -28.73
CA PHE A 540 15.64 0.99 -29.83
C PHE A 540 16.17 1.41 -31.20
N ALA A 541 16.57 2.67 -31.37
CA ALA A 541 17.09 3.17 -32.64
C ALA A 541 18.34 2.40 -33.10
N GLU A 542 19.12 1.85 -32.18
CA GLU A 542 20.28 1.02 -32.50
C GLU A 542 19.93 -0.43 -32.89
N SER A 543 18.70 -0.89 -32.62
CA SER A 543 18.26 -2.28 -32.91
C SER A 543 17.37 -2.38 -34.17
N PHE A 544 16.96 -1.25 -34.73
CA PHE A 544 16.02 -1.19 -35.85
C PHE A 544 16.55 -0.28 -36.95
N SER A 545 16.39 -0.68 -38.21
CA SER A 545 16.77 0.14 -39.37
C SER A 545 15.97 1.44 -39.42
N ARG A 546 14.69 1.36 -39.05
CA ARG A 546 13.78 2.50 -38.92
C ARG A 546 12.96 2.35 -37.65
N LEU A 547 13.02 3.36 -36.79
CA LEU A 547 12.19 3.46 -35.59
C LEU A 547 11.27 4.68 -35.72
N TYR A 548 9.98 4.38 -35.87
CA TYR A 548 8.91 5.36 -35.86
C TYR A 548 8.42 5.53 -34.42
N ILE A 549 8.47 6.75 -33.89
CA ILE A 549 7.94 7.09 -32.57
C ILE A 549 6.62 7.81 -32.77
N ILE A 550 5.57 7.34 -32.11
CA ILE A 550 4.26 7.98 -32.07
C ILE A 550 3.87 8.14 -30.61
N HIS A 551 3.86 9.37 -30.11
CA HIS A 551 3.50 9.65 -28.72
C HIS A 551 1.97 9.64 -28.57
N SER A 552 1.40 8.44 -28.45
CA SER A 552 -0.02 8.16 -28.35
C SER A 552 -0.24 6.91 -27.50
N PRO A 553 -1.27 6.87 -26.63
CA PRO A 553 -1.65 5.63 -25.94
C PRO A 553 -2.32 4.62 -26.89
N LEU A 554 -2.66 5.05 -28.11
CA LEU A 554 -3.33 4.25 -29.14
C LEU A 554 -2.33 3.41 -29.92
N ILE A 555 -2.79 2.31 -30.52
CA ILE A 555 -2.16 1.82 -31.75
C ILE A 555 -2.92 2.40 -32.95
N GLU A 556 -2.21 3.04 -33.87
CA GLU A 556 -2.82 3.71 -35.02
C GLU A 556 -2.69 2.79 -36.24
N LEU A 557 -3.84 2.22 -36.66
CA LEU A 557 -3.86 1.18 -37.69
C LEU A 557 -3.37 1.66 -39.05
N GLU A 558 -3.67 2.93 -39.39
CA GLU A 558 -3.16 3.57 -40.60
C GLU A 558 -1.62 3.62 -40.60
N ALA A 559 -1.00 4.01 -39.48
CA ALA A 559 0.46 4.00 -39.35
C ALA A 559 1.03 2.59 -39.55
N ILE A 560 0.38 1.57 -38.99
CA ILE A 560 0.78 0.16 -39.15
C ILE A 560 0.69 -0.26 -40.62
N ASP A 561 -0.41 0.08 -41.30
CA ASP A 561 -0.65 -0.29 -42.70
C ASP A 561 0.30 0.41 -43.67
N VAL A 562 0.63 1.68 -43.40
CA VAL A 562 1.55 2.47 -44.22
C VAL A 562 2.99 2.04 -43.97
N PHE A 563 3.44 2.00 -42.71
CA PHE A 563 4.84 1.69 -42.39
C PHE A 563 5.18 0.21 -42.58
N LYS A 564 4.22 -0.72 -42.39
CA LYS A 564 4.41 -2.17 -42.47
C LYS A 564 5.59 -2.65 -41.61
N PRO A 565 5.58 -2.40 -40.29
CA PRO A 565 6.72 -2.69 -39.44
C PRO A 565 6.90 -4.19 -39.17
N ASP A 566 8.11 -4.62 -38.83
CA ASP A 566 8.36 -5.95 -38.28
C ASP A 566 7.91 -6.06 -36.81
N PHE A 567 8.03 -4.96 -36.06
CA PHE A 567 7.73 -4.87 -34.63
C PHE A 567 6.82 -3.69 -34.31
N VAL A 568 5.86 -3.91 -33.42
CA VAL A 568 5.05 -2.85 -32.81
C VAL A 568 5.15 -2.96 -31.31
N PHE A 569 5.60 -1.89 -30.66
CA PHE A 569 5.65 -1.80 -29.21
C PHE A 569 4.71 -0.72 -28.69
N SER A 570 3.94 -1.05 -27.66
CA SER A 570 3.22 -0.07 -26.84
C SER A 570 3.99 0.12 -25.53
N LEU A 571 4.31 1.35 -25.16
CA LEU A 571 4.98 1.68 -23.90
C LEU A 571 4.19 2.73 -23.15
N MET A 572 3.83 2.45 -21.89
CA MET A 572 3.10 3.42 -21.07
C MET A 572 3.44 3.32 -19.60
N ALA A 573 3.36 4.43 -18.87
CA ALA A 573 3.45 4.45 -17.42
C ALA A 573 2.24 3.76 -16.77
N GLU A 574 2.47 3.02 -15.68
CA GLU A 574 1.41 2.25 -15.00
C GLU A 574 0.26 3.13 -14.50
N ARG A 575 0.53 4.37 -14.05
CA ARG A 575 -0.49 5.33 -13.65
C ARG A 575 -1.56 5.63 -14.70
N PHE A 576 -1.28 5.42 -16.00
CA PHE A 576 -2.28 5.67 -17.06
C PHE A 576 -3.26 4.51 -17.24
N LEU A 577 -3.03 3.35 -16.60
CA LEU A 577 -3.88 2.16 -16.75
C LEU A 577 -5.31 2.35 -16.26
N ILE A 578 -5.60 3.39 -15.47
CA ILE A 578 -6.97 3.68 -15.03
C ILE A 578 -7.90 4.10 -16.18
N TYR A 579 -7.36 4.36 -17.38
CA TYR A 579 -8.13 4.68 -18.58
C TYR A 579 -7.74 3.76 -19.74
N PRO A 580 -8.58 2.75 -20.09
CA PRO A 580 -8.35 1.96 -21.29
C PRO A 580 -8.57 2.85 -22.54
N PRO A 581 -7.57 2.97 -23.43
CA PRO A 581 -7.70 3.77 -24.65
C PRO A 581 -8.66 3.11 -25.63
N LYS A 582 -9.22 3.92 -26.54
CA LYS A 582 -10.11 3.46 -27.61
C LYS A 582 -9.44 3.68 -28.97
N ASP A 583 -8.64 2.71 -29.40
CA ASP A 583 -7.81 2.80 -30.62
C ASP A 583 -8.56 3.25 -31.88
N LEU A 584 -9.86 2.96 -31.98
CA LEU A 584 -10.69 3.27 -33.16
C LEU A 584 -11.48 4.58 -33.05
N PHE A 585 -11.56 5.18 -31.86
CA PHE A 585 -12.49 6.28 -31.59
C PHE A 585 -11.81 7.49 -30.96
N ASP A 586 -10.71 7.27 -30.25
CA ASP A 586 -9.92 8.34 -29.69
C ASP A 586 -9.14 9.03 -30.80
N LYS A 587 -8.81 10.29 -30.51
CA LYS A 587 -8.12 11.19 -31.43
C LYS A 587 -6.69 10.72 -31.74
N SER A 588 -6.30 10.72 -33.01
CA SER A 588 -4.97 10.25 -33.46
C SER A 588 -3.84 11.21 -33.08
N ALA A 589 -2.59 10.73 -33.14
CA ALA A 589 -1.42 11.58 -32.96
C ALA A 589 -1.34 12.69 -34.01
N MET A 590 -1.72 12.40 -35.26
CA MET A 590 -1.75 13.42 -36.34
C MET A 590 -2.76 14.52 -36.02
N ASP A 591 -3.95 14.16 -35.56
CA ASP A 591 -4.97 15.15 -35.23
C ASP A 591 -4.54 16.04 -34.04
N PHE A 592 -3.79 15.50 -33.07
CA PHE A 592 -3.18 16.30 -32.00
C PHE A 592 -2.03 17.18 -32.51
N ALA A 593 -1.25 16.70 -33.48
CA ALA A 593 -0.17 17.47 -34.08
C ALA A 593 -0.71 18.69 -34.85
N ILE A 594 -1.81 18.51 -35.59
CA ILE A 594 -2.51 19.59 -36.30
C ILE A 594 -2.97 20.66 -35.32
N GLU A 595 -3.66 20.27 -34.23
CA GLU A 595 -4.13 21.23 -33.23
C GLU A 595 -3.02 22.03 -32.55
N LYS A 596 -1.85 21.41 -32.38
CA LYS A 596 -0.70 22.03 -31.72
C LYS A 596 0.21 22.80 -32.67
N GLY A 597 -0.13 22.90 -33.95
CA GLY A 597 0.66 23.61 -34.95
C GLY A 597 2.00 22.94 -35.27
N GLY A 598 2.08 21.60 -35.13
CA GLY A 598 3.27 20.84 -35.49
C GLY A 598 3.50 20.77 -37.01
N GLU A 599 4.68 20.33 -37.42
CA GLU A 599 4.93 19.95 -38.81
C GLU A 599 4.17 18.65 -39.13
N VAL A 600 3.05 18.75 -39.82
CA VAL A 600 2.20 17.60 -40.14
C VAL A 600 2.62 17.02 -41.48
N LYS A 601 3.17 15.81 -41.43
CA LYS A 601 3.39 14.94 -42.58
C LYS A 601 2.47 13.73 -42.47
N SER A 602 1.88 13.32 -43.57
CA SER A 602 1.22 12.01 -43.68
C SER A 602 2.21 10.89 -43.35
N TYR A 603 1.71 9.70 -42.99
CA TYR A 603 2.59 8.56 -42.75
C TYR A 603 3.39 8.18 -44.01
N GLU A 604 2.84 8.38 -45.21
CA GLU A 604 3.53 8.19 -46.49
C GLU A 604 4.74 9.13 -46.62
N GLU A 605 4.55 10.41 -46.30
CA GLU A 605 5.62 11.40 -46.32
C GLU A 605 6.70 11.08 -45.27
N ILE A 606 6.31 10.68 -44.06
CA ILE A 606 7.25 10.25 -43.01
C ILE A 606 8.02 9.00 -43.47
N LYS A 607 7.34 8.04 -44.11
CA LYS A 607 7.97 6.83 -44.66
C LYS A 607 8.95 7.14 -45.78
N ALA A 608 8.74 8.21 -46.55
CA ALA A 608 9.60 8.62 -47.64
C ALA A 608 10.93 9.26 -47.17
N ILE A 609 11.04 9.70 -45.92
CA ILE A 609 12.25 10.34 -45.38
C ILE A 609 13.45 9.37 -45.42
N ARG A 610 14.63 9.88 -45.78
CA ARG A 610 15.90 9.15 -45.88
C ARG A 610 16.97 9.89 -45.06
N LEU A 611 18.09 9.21 -44.78
CA LEU A 611 19.28 9.88 -44.24
C LEU A 611 19.81 10.84 -45.31
N ASP A 612 20.10 12.08 -44.92
CA ASP A 612 20.89 12.99 -45.75
C ASP A 612 22.29 12.36 -45.91
N LYS A 613 22.70 12.15 -47.16
CA LYS A 613 23.97 11.50 -47.51
C LYS A 613 25.16 12.42 -47.35
#